data_AF-A0A357C4E1-F1
#
_entry.id   AF-A0A357C4E1-F1
#
_cell.length_a   1.000
_cell.length_b   1.000
_cell.length_c   1.000
_cell.angle_alpha   90.00
_cell.angle_beta   90.00
_cell.angle_gamma   90.00
#
_symmetry.space_group_name_H-M   'P 1'
#
loop_
_entity.id
_entity.type
_entity.pdbx_description
1 polymer ?
#
loop_
_entity_poly.entity_id
_entity_poly.type
_entity_poly.pdbx_seq_one_letter_code
_entity_poly.pdbx_strand_id
1 'polypeptide(L)'
;MKEAMFYEKLGDKKVRCFLCSHRCLVSDGKRGICAVRQNMDGALFSLVYGKVVASHVDPIEKKPLFHFHPGSTSFSIATVGCNLRCRHCQNYEISQFPRERPDVPVPGEDMTPEDVVNMAERYGCKSIAYTYTEPTIFFEFAYDCAILAKGKSIKNVFVSNGFMTPESVRAIAPYLD
;
A
#
# COMPACT_ATOMS: atom_id res chain seq x y z
N MET A 1 11.65 5.12 2.45
CA MET A 1 11.94 4.29 1.26
C MET A 1 12.32 2.88 1.73
N LYS A 2 11.95 1.84 0.97
CA LYS A 2 12.24 0.44 1.28
C LYS A 2 12.48 -0.34 -0.01
N GLU A 3 13.42 -1.28 -0.03
CA GLU A 3 13.59 -2.18 -1.18
C GLU A 3 12.33 -3.04 -1.38
N ALA A 4 11.90 -3.19 -2.62
CA ALA A 4 10.67 -3.88 -2.97
C ALA A 4 10.83 -5.40 -2.84
N MET A 5 9.78 -6.09 -2.38
CA MET A 5 9.82 -7.55 -2.17
C MET A 5 9.62 -8.37 -3.46
N PHE A 6 8.95 -7.80 -4.47
CA PHE A 6 8.44 -8.54 -5.64
C PHE A 6 9.03 -8.02 -6.94
N TYR A 7 10.32 -8.31 -7.16
CA TYR A 7 10.97 -8.04 -8.43
C TYR A 7 12.13 -9.02 -8.71
N GLU A 8 12.48 -9.16 -9.97
CA GLU A 8 13.69 -9.86 -10.40
C GLU A 8 14.64 -8.88 -11.07
N LYS A 9 15.94 -9.08 -10.87
CA LYS A 9 17.00 -8.35 -11.56
C LYS A 9 17.22 -8.96 -12.93
N LEU A 10 17.38 -8.11 -13.93
CA LEU A 10 17.66 -8.48 -15.32
C LEU A 10 19.00 -7.85 -15.76
N GLY A 11 19.41 -8.11 -17.00
CA GLY A 11 20.55 -7.43 -17.61
C GLY A 11 20.35 -5.91 -17.75
N ASP A 12 21.46 -5.19 -17.94
CA ASP A 12 21.49 -3.72 -18.12
C ASP A 12 20.85 -2.93 -16.98
N LYS A 13 20.99 -3.41 -15.73
CA LYS A 13 20.35 -2.81 -14.54
C LYS A 13 18.83 -2.68 -14.67
N LYS A 14 18.17 -3.45 -15.54
CA LYS A 14 16.70 -3.50 -15.62
C LYS A 14 16.16 -4.40 -14.51
N VAL A 15 14.93 -4.13 -14.10
CA VAL A 15 14.20 -4.99 -13.17
C VAL A 15 12.82 -5.29 -13.71
N ARG A 16 12.30 -6.50 -13.45
CA ARG A 16 10.89 -6.81 -13.67
C ARG A 16 10.17 -6.87 -12.35
N CYS A 17 9.31 -5.89 -12.11
CA CYS A 17 8.40 -5.87 -10.97
C CYS A 17 7.29 -6.87 -11.21
N PHE A 18 6.95 -7.70 -10.22
CA PHE A 18 5.83 -8.64 -10.27
C PHE A 18 4.92 -8.51 -9.05
N LEU A 19 4.85 -7.33 -8.44
CA LEU A 19 3.93 -7.03 -7.35
C LEU A 19 2.44 -7.10 -7.77
N CYS A 20 2.13 -6.54 -8.93
CA CYS A 20 0.78 -6.48 -9.49
C CYS A 20 0.80 -6.96 -10.95
N SER A 21 -0.37 -7.27 -11.50
CA SER A 21 -0.53 -7.96 -12.78
C SER A 21 -0.06 -7.16 -14.01
N HIS A 22 0.34 -5.89 -13.85
CA HIS A 22 1.05 -5.14 -14.91
C HIS A 22 2.46 -5.68 -15.21
N ARG A 23 3.08 -6.37 -14.24
CA ARG A 23 4.42 -6.97 -14.36
C ARG A 23 5.47 -6.05 -15.04
N CYS A 24 5.54 -4.77 -14.61
CA CYS A 24 6.32 -3.73 -15.29
C CYS A 24 7.81 -4.10 -15.44
N LEU A 25 8.35 -3.93 -16.65
CA LEU A 25 9.79 -3.85 -16.89
C LEU A 25 10.25 -2.41 -16.65
N VAL A 26 11.16 -2.21 -15.71
CA VAL A 26 11.60 -0.88 -15.26
C VAL A 26 13.10 -0.73 -15.50
N SER A 27 13.48 0.15 -16.41
CA SER A 27 14.88 0.52 -16.66
C SER A 27 15.47 1.31 -15.49
N ASP A 28 16.79 1.35 -15.40
CA ASP A 28 17.49 2.12 -14.37
C ASP A 28 17.05 3.59 -14.34
N GLY A 29 16.89 4.13 -13.13
CA GLY A 29 16.38 5.48 -12.87
C GLY A 29 14.89 5.70 -13.19
N LYS A 30 14.18 4.71 -13.76
CA LYS A 30 12.76 4.84 -14.12
C LYS A 30 11.83 4.30 -13.03
N ARG A 31 10.56 4.68 -13.14
CA ARG A 31 9.48 4.25 -12.25
C ARG A 31 8.50 3.32 -12.99
N GLY A 32 7.92 2.38 -12.26
CA GLY A 32 6.81 1.57 -12.76
C GLY A 32 5.53 2.39 -12.98
N ILE A 33 4.50 1.76 -13.52
CA ILE A 33 3.24 2.45 -13.86
C ILE A 33 2.59 3.16 -12.66
N CYS A 34 2.74 2.62 -11.44
CA CYS A 34 2.23 3.23 -10.21
C CYS A 34 2.97 4.51 -9.79
N ALA A 35 4.06 4.87 -10.47
CA ALA A 35 4.86 6.08 -10.24
C ALA A 35 5.51 6.20 -8.85
N VAL A 36 5.47 5.15 -8.03
CA VAL A 36 6.07 5.13 -6.66
C VAL A 36 7.02 3.97 -6.44
N ARG A 37 7.25 3.13 -7.45
CA ARG A 37 8.27 2.09 -7.44
C ARG A 37 9.35 2.44 -8.45
N GLN A 38 10.55 2.72 -7.97
CA GLN A 38 11.66 3.21 -8.77
C GLN A 38 12.80 2.20 -8.79
N ASN A 39 13.34 1.95 -9.97
CA ASN A 39 14.58 1.21 -10.12
C ASN A 39 15.75 2.17 -9.88
N MET A 40 16.63 1.81 -8.95
CA MET A 40 17.85 2.52 -8.62
C MET A 40 19.00 1.52 -8.68
N ASP A 41 19.86 1.66 -9.68
CA ASP A 41 21.05 0.83 -9.86
C ASP A 41 20.75 -0.69 -9.93
N GLY A 42 19.64 -1.06 -10.58
CA GLY A 42 19.23 -2.46 -10.72
C GLY A 42 18.54 -3.05 -9.50
N ALA A 43 18.16 -2.24 -8.51
CA ALA A 43 17.30 -2.63 -7.39
C ALA A 43 16.01 -1.80 -7.38
N LEU A 44 14.86 -2.44 -7.16
CA LEU A 44 13.57 -1.77 -7.13
C LEU A 44 13.24 -1.31 -5.71
N PHE A 45 12.85 -0.04 -5.54
CA PHE A 45 12.47 0.53 -4.25
C PHE A 45 11.04 1.08 -4.26
N SER A 46 10.33 0.89 -3.15
CA SER A 46 9.12 1.62 -2.81
C SER A 46 9.49 2.98 -2.22
N LEU A 47 9.05 4.05 -2.88
CA LEU A 47 9.28 5.44 -2.46
C LEU A 47 8.33 5.89 -1.34
N VAL A 48 7.24 5.15 -1.13
CA VAL A 48 6.12 5.53 -0.24
C VAL A 48 6.10 4.76 1.07
N TYR A 49 7.11 3.93 1.35
CA TYR A 49 7.21 3.22 2.63
C TYR A 49 7.21 4.21 3.80
N GLY A 50 6.21 4.12 4.68
CA GLY A 50 6.02 4.98 5.84
C GLY A 50 5.50 6.39 5.53
N LYS A 51 5.10 6.70 4.29
CA LYS A 51 4.63 8.02 3.86
C LYS A 51 3.10 8.07 3.80
N VAL A 52 2.46 8.26 4.95
CA VAL A 52 0.99 8.22 5.07
C VAL A 52 0.39 9.57 4.71
N VAL A 53 -0.50 9.60 3.71
CA VAL A 53 -1.18 10.84 3.25
C VAL A 53 -2.61 10.97 3.71
N ALA A 54 -3.19 9.89 4.22
CA ALA A 54 -4.52 9.90 4.80
C ALA A 54 -4.56 8.89 5.93
N SER A 55 -5.08 9.31 7.08
CA SER A 55 -5.31 8.49 8.26
C SER A 55 -6.63 8.89 8.91
N HIS A 56 -7.57 7.95 9.05
CA HIS A 56 -8.89 8.22 9.61
C HIS A 56 -9.39 7.04 10.44
N VAL A 57 -10.14 7.32 11.51
CA VAL A 57 -10.94 6.32 12.20
C VAL A 57 -12.31 6.29 11.53
N ASP A 58 -12.59 5.25 10.77
CA ASP A 58 -13.86 5.06 10.06
C ASP A 58 -14.66 3.90 10.68
N PRO A 59 -16.00 3.93 10.64
CA PRO A 59 -16.79 2.74 10.91
C PRO A 59 -16.49 1.64 9.89
N ILE A 60 -16.50 0.37 10.31
CA ILE A 60 -16.20 -0.75 9.43
C ILE A 60 -17.21 -0.86 8.26
N GLU A 61 -18.43 -0.38 8.46
CA GLU A 61 -19.51 -0.35 7.47
C GLU A 61 -19.22 0.55 6.27
N LYS A 62 -18.25 1.48 6.37
CA LYS A 62 -17.76 2.25 5.23
C LYS A 62 -16.90 1.41 4.29
N LYS A 63 -16.37 0.28 4.77
CA LYS A 63 -15.61 -0.68 3.95
C LYS A 63 -16.59 -1.66 3.30
N PRO A 64 -16.25 -2.29 2.16
CA PRO A 64 -17.14 -3.23 1.47
C PRO A 64 -17.25 -4.59 2.20
N LEU A 65 -17.53 -4.56 3.51
CA LEU A 65 -17.63 -5.71 4.41
C LEU A 65 -18.88 -5.58 5.28
N PHE A 66 -19.85 -6.48 5.11
CA PHE A 66 -21.17 -6.36 5.77
C PHE A 66 -21.24 -7.06 7.15
N HIS A 67 -20.62 -8.24 7.28
CA HIS A 67 -20.65 -9.05 8.52
C HIS A 67 -19.26 -9.21 9.15
N PHE A 68 -18.43 -8.18 9.04
CA PHE A 68 -17.08 -8.16 9.60
C PHE A 68 -17.02 -7.15 10.74
N HIS A 69 -17.00 -7.63 11.98
CA HIS A 69 -17.02 -6.80 13.20
C HIS A 69 -18.02 -5.62 13.20
N PRO A 70 -19.33 -5.85 12.98
CA PRO A 70 -20.33 -4.76 12.94
C PRO A 70 -20.27 -3.84 14.17
N GLY A 71 -20.45 -2.53 13.95
CA GLY A 71 -20.40 -1.48 14.97
C GLY A 71 -18.99 -1.11 15.44
N SER A 72 -17.96 -1.75 14.90
CA SER A 72 -16.56 -1.43 15.22
C SER A 72 -15.98 -0.37 14.30
N THR A 73 -14.81 0.15 14.69
CA THR A 73 -14.03 1.11 13.90
C THR A 73 -12.76 0.47 13.33
N SER A 74 -12.29 1.06 12.23
CA SER A 74 -11.07 0.69 11.53
C SER A 74 -10.16 1.90 11.37
N PHE A 75 -8.89 1.76 11.78
CA PHE A 75 -7.88 2.77 11.52
C PHE A 75 -7.44 2.65 10.06
N SER A 76 -7.88 3.61 9.26
CA SER A 76 -7.79 3.56 7.80
C SER A 76 -6.63 4.41 7.31
N ILE A 77 -5.69 3.81 6.59
CA ILE A 77 -4.49 4.50 6.08
C ILE A 77 -4.32 4.36 4.57
N ALA A 78 -3.62 5.32 3.97
CA ALA A 78 -3.17 5.28 2.58
C ALA A 78 -1.85 6.01 2.37
N THR A 79 -1.13 5.61 1.32
CA THR A 79 -0.05 6.38 0.71
C THR A 79 -0.49 6.89 -0.67
N VAL A 80 0.31 7.74 -1.29
CA VAL A 80 0.09 8.11 -2.70
C VAL A 80 0.37 6.95 -3.67
N GLY A 81 -0.21 7.05 -4.87
CA GLY A 81 0.04 6.14 -5.99
C GLY A 81 -0.98 5.01 -6.13
N CYS A 82 -1.28 4.66 -7.38
CA CYS A 82 -2.17 3.54 -7.74
C CYS A 82 -1.74 2.95 -9.10
N ASN A 83 -1.92 1.64 -9.28
CA ASN A 83 -1.71 0.93 -10.54
C ASN A 83 -2.87 1.11 -11.54
N LEU A 84 -3.99 1.71 -11.15
CA LEU A 84 -5.12 2.02 -12.01
C LEU A 84 -5.30 3.52 -12.23
N ARG A 85 -6.11 3.85 -13.24
CA ARG A 85 -6.50 5.21 -13.64
C ARG A 85 -8.01 5.29 -13.86
N CYS A 86 -8.78 4.96 -12.82
CA CYS A 86 -10.23 4.92 -12.91
C CYS A 86 -10.77 6.31 -13.29
N ARG A 87 -11.63 6.40 -14.32
CA ARG A 87 -12.22 7.68 -14.77
C ARG A 87 -13.05 8.38 -13.68
N HIS A 88 -13.55 7.62 -12.71
CA HIS A 88 -14.40 8.08 -11.61
C HIS A 88 -13.71 7.88 -10.24
N CYS A 89 -12.38 7.94 -10.19
CA CYS A 89 -11.66 7.77 -8.92
C CYS A 89 -12.00 8.91 -7.95
N GLN A 90 -12.64 8.58 -6.81
CA GLN A 90 -12.96 9.56 -5.78
C GLN A 90 -11.71 10.08 -5.05
N ASN A 91 -10.64 9.29 -5.01
CA ASN A 91 -9.36 9.63 -4.39
C ASN A 91 -8.30 9.94 -5.46
N TYR A 92 -8.68 10.56 -6.59
CA TYR A 92 -7.76 10.80 -7.70
C TYR A 92 -6.58 11.67 -7.28
N GLU A 93 -6.81 12.67 -6.42
CA GLU A 93 -5.77 13.62 -5.97
C GLU A 93 -4.59 12.90 -5.34
N ILE A 94 -4.82 11.91 -4.48
CA ILE A 94 -3.74 11.13 -3.83
C ILE A 94 -3.30 9.91 -4.65
N SER A 95 -4.21 9.25 -5.39
CA SER A 95 -3.86 8.06 -6.17
C SER A 95 -3.06 8.39 -7.43
N GLN A 96 -3.30 9.56 -8.03
CA GLN A 96 -2.63 10.02 -9.25
C GLN A 96 -1.50 11.03 -8.97
N PHE A 97 -1.41 11.58 -7.75
CA PHE A 97 -0.38 12.53 -7.31
C PHE A 97 1.02 12.29 -7.90
N PRO A 98 1.69 11.13 -7.69
CA PRO A 98 3.08 10.93 -8.08
C PRO A 98 3.28 10.93 -9.61
N ARG A 99 2.19 10.76 -10.36
CA ARG A 99 2.20 10.78 -11.81
C ARG A 99 1.91 12.17 -12.37
N GLU A 100 0.99 12.91 -11.75
CA GLU A 100 0.63 14.27 -12.16
C GLU A 100 1.65 15.31 -11.67
N ARG A 101 2.41 14.97 -10.62
CA ARG A 101 3.43 15.82 -10.01
C ARG A 101 4.75 15.04 -9.84
N PRO A 102 5.39 14.59 -10.93
CA PRO A 102 6.55 13.70 -10.87
C PRO A 102 7.78 14.33 -10.20
N ASP A 103 7.89 15.67 -10.27
CA ASP A 103 9.01 16.46 -9.73
C ASP A 103 8.79 16.91 -8.29
N VAL A 104 7.60 16.64 -7.71
CA VAL A 104 7.30 16.98 -6.32
C VAL A 104 7.72 15.81 -5.42
N PRO A 105 8.38 16.07 -4.29
CA PRO A 105 8.69 15.02 -3.32
C PRO A 105 7.45 14.24 -2.90
N VAL A 106 7.62 12.94 -2.61
CA VAL A 106 6.54 12.08 -2.13
C VAL A 106 5.99 12.67 -0.81
N PRO A 107 4.70 13.07 -0.76
CA PRO A 107 4.10 13.66 0.43
C PRO A 107 3.71 12.57 1.43
N GLY A 108 3.40 13.01 2.65
CA GLY A 108 2.90 12.17 3.72
C GLY A 108 3.66 12.36 5.01
N GLU A 109 2.96 12.11 6.12
CA GLU A 109 3.55 12.01 7.44
C GLU A 109 4.39 10.74 7.55
N ASP A 110 5.57 10.87 8.14
CA ASP A 110 6.43 9.73 8.43
C ASP A 110 5.84 8.92 9.59
N MET A 111 5.41 7.70 9.30
CA MET A 111 4.91 6.75 10.28
C MET A 111 5.66 5.44 10.17
N THR A 112 6.02 4.86 11.32
CA THR A 112 6.48 3.48 11.40
C THR A 112 5.29 2.51 11.42
N PRO A 113 5.49 1.22 11.07
CA PRO A 113 4.45 0.21 11.26
C PRO A 113 3.93 0.15 12.70
N GLU A 114 4.81 0.33 13.69
CA GLU A 114 4.48 0.41 15.10
C GLU A 114 3.57 1.59 15.41
N ASP A 115 3.83 2.78 14.83
CA ASP A 115 2.97 3.95 15.01
C ASP A 115 1.54 3.67 14.51
N VAL A 116 1.38 3.04 13.35
CA VAL A 116 0.07 2.68 12.79
C VAL A 116 -0.69 1.75 13.73
N VAL A 117 -0.02 0.70 14.22
CA VAL A 117 -0.64 -0.28 15.13
C VAL A 117 -0.96 0.34 16.48
N ASN A 118 -0.06 1.14 17.04
CA ASN A 118 -0.27 1.84 18.32
C ASN A 118 -1.41 2.86 18.23
N MET A 119 -1.57 3.53 17.08
CA MET A 119 -2.70 4.43 16.83
C MET A 119 -4.01 3.66 16.75
N ALA A 120 -4.05 2.52 16.07
CA ALA A 120 -5.24 1.66 16.04
C ALA A 120 -5.66 1.20 17.45
N GLU A 121 -4.71 0.78 18.28
CA GLU A 121 -4.98 0.43 19.69
C GLU A 121 -5.47 1.63 20.51
N ARG A 122 -4.79 2.78 20.38
CA ARG A 122 -5.14 4.02 21.10
C ARG A 122 -6.56 4.46 20.81
N TYR A 123 -7.00 4.34 19.56
CA TYR A 123 -8.38 4.66 19.16
C TYR A 123 -9.38 3.53 19.38
N GLY A 124 -8.97 2.40 19.96
CA GLY A 124 -9.83 1.25 20.21
C GLY A 124 -10.36 0.58 18.93
N CYS A 125 -9.68 0.76 17.80
CA CYS A 125 -10.06 0.18 16.53
C CYS A 125 -9.91 -1.34 16.56
N LYS A 126 -10.87 -2.07 15.97
CA LYS A 126 -10.80 -3.54 15.85
C LYS A 126 -10.03 -3.99 14.62
N SER A 127 -9.79 -3.07 13.69
CA SER A 127 -9.05 -3.34 12.46
C SER A 127 -8.19 -2.17 12.00
N ILE A 128 -7.25 -2.46 11.12
CA ILE A 128 -6.58 -1.48 10.26
C ILE A 128 -7.05 -1.74 8.83
N ALA A 129 -7.48 -0.68 8.14
CA ALA A 129 -7.87 -0.74 6.73
C ALA A 129 -6.82 -0.04 5.87
N TYR A 130 -6.19 -0.79 4.97
CA TYR A 130 -5.29 -0.26 3.96
C TYR A 130 -6.13 0.04 2.72
N THR A 131 -6.38 1.33 2.45
CA THR A 131 -7.51 1.78 1.62
C THR A 131 -7.22 3.09 0.86
N TYR A 132 -8.25 3.72 0.30
CA TYR A 132 -8.31 4.97 -0.45
C TYR A 132 -7.59 4.97 -1.80
N THR A 133 -6.34 4.53 -1.85
CA THR A 133 -5.56 4.36 -3.07
C THR A 133 -5.53 2.89 -3.49
N GLU A 134 -4.41 2.22 -3.33
CA GLU A 134 -4.28 0.78 -3.58
C GLU A 134 -3.24 0.18 -2.61
N PRO A 135 -3.66 -0.66 -1.64
CA PRO A 135 -2.73 -1.24 -0.65
C PRO A 135 -1.64 -2.12 -1.24
N THR A 136 -1.89 -2.74 -2.40
CA THR A 136 -0.85 -3.45 -3.16
C THR A 136 0.32 -2.55 -3.50
N ILE A 137 0.14 -1.24 -3.68
CA ILE A 137 1.22 -0.34 -4.12
C ILE A 137 2.20 -0.01 -3.01
N PHE A 138 1.71 0.16 -1.78
CA PHE A 138 2.53 0.35 -0.57
C PHE A 138 2.70 -0.95 0.22
N PHE A 139 2.75 -2.08 -0.50
CA PHE A 139 2.75 -3.43 0.06
C PHE A 139 3.71 -3.63 1.22
N GLU A 140 4.98 -3.23 1.10
CA GLU A 140 5.97 -3.50 2.15
C GLU A 140 5.58 -2.83 3.48
N PHE A 141 5.02 -1.62 3.43
CA PHE A 141 4.56 -0.93 4.62
C PHE A 141 3.28 -1.56 5.19
N ALA A 142 2.31 -1.90 4.32
CA ALA A 142 1.09 -2.58 4.74
C ALA A 142 1.36 -3.97 5.32
N TYR A 143 2.31 -4.71 4.75
CA TYR A 143 2.75 -6.03 5.19
C TYR A 143 3.38 -5.98 6.58
N ASP A 144 4.31 -5.05 6.81
CA ASP A 144 4.96 -4.89 8.11
C ASP A 144 3.94 -4.45 9.18
N CYS A 145 2.99 -3.55 8.84
CA CYS A 145 1.87 -3.21 9.72
C CYS A 145 1.00 -4.44 10.03
N ALA A 146 0.67 -5.26 9.03
CA ALA A 146 -0.23 -6.38 9.18
C ALA A 146 0.34 -7.50 10.06
N ILE A 147 1.65 -7.75 9.96
CA ILE A 147 2.37 -8.66 10.87
C ILE A 147 2.21 -8.20 12.32
N LEU A 148 2.49 -6.92 12.59
CA LEU A 148 2.42 -6.37 13.95
C LEU A 148 0.99 -6.36 14.49
N ALA A 149 0.02 -5.95 13.67
CA ALA A 149 -1.40 -5.91 14.03
C ALA A 149 -1.93 -7.28 14.45
N LYS A 150 -1.53 -8.35 13.73
CA LYS A 150 -1.92 -9.73 14.05
C LYS A 150 -1.45 -10.15 15.44
N GLY A 151 -0.24 -9.74 15.86
CA GLY A 151 0.28 -9.97 17.21
C GLY A 151 -0.54 -9.29 18.32
N LYS A 152 -1.32 -8.26 17.98
CA LYS A 152 -2.16 -7.49 18.91
C LYS A 152 -3.66 -7.78 18.78
N SER A 153 -4.03 -8.84 18.05
CA SER A 153 -5.44 -9.18 17.76
C SER A 153 -6.22 -8.06 17.05
N ILE A 154 -5.51 -7.18 16.32
CA ILE A 154 -6.11 -6.18 15.44
C ILE A 154 -6.21 -6.79 14.05
N LYS A 155 -7.39 -6.72 13.46
CA LYS A 155 -7.68 -7.28 12.14
C LYS A 155 -7.08 -6.46 11.00
N ASN A 156 -6.74 -7.09 9.88
CA ASN A 156 -6.21 -6.38 8.72
C ASN A 156 -7.16 -6.47 7.52
N VAL A 157 -7.54 -5.32 6.98
CA VAL A 157 -8.46 -5.21 5.84
C VAL A 157 -7.76 -4.56 4.65
N PHE A 158 -7.71 -5.27 3.52
CA PHE A 158 -7.31 -4.68 2.24
C PHE A 158 -8.54 -4.26 1.45
N VAL A 159 -8.74 -2.95 1.27
CA VAL A 159 -9.70 -2.42 0.30
C VAL A 159 -8.95 -2.19 -1.01
N SER A 160 -8.84 -3.27 -1.79
CA SER A 160 -7.99 -3.34 -2.98
C SER A 160 -8.81 -3.48 -4.26
N ASN A 161 -8.24 -3.03 -5.37
CA ASN A 161 -8.73 -3.33 -6.72
C ASN A 161 -8.45 -4.76 -7.19
N GLY A 162 -7.75 -5.57 -6.38
CA GLY A 162 -7.51 -6.99 -6.64
C GLY A 162 -6.53 -7.27 -7.79
N PHE A 163 -5.84 -6.26 -8.33
CA PHE A 163 -4.91 -6.43 -9.46
C PHE A 163 -3.52 -6.96 -9.04
N MET A 164 -3.48 -7.72 -7.95
CA MET A 164 -2.30 -8.34 -7.37
C MET A 164 -1.84 -9.55 -8.21
N THR A 165 -0.57 -9.93 -8.06
CA THR A 165 -0.08 -11.23 -8.55
C THR A 165 -0.29 -12.33 -7.50
N PRO A 166 -0.35 -13.61 -7.90
CA PRO A 166 -0.41 -14.72 -6.95
C PRO A 166 0.71 -14.69 -5.90
N GLU A 167 1.89 -14.22 -6.28
CA GLU A 167 3.07 -14.08 -5.43
C GLU A 167 2.83 -13.10 -4.28
N SER A 168 2.32 -11.90 -4.58
CA SER A 168 2.00 -10.90 -3.55
C SER A 168 0.79 -11.29 -2.72
N VAL A 169 -0.22 -11.95 -3.31
CA VAL A 169 -1.37 -12.49 -2.56
C VAL A 169 -0.92 -13.53 -1.55
N ARG A 170 -0.11 -14.52 -1.96
CA ARG A 170 0.38 -15.57 -1.05
C ARG A 170 1.17 -15.00 0.13
N ALA A 171 1.93 -13.93 -0.09
CA ALA A 171 2.72 -13.30 0.96
C ALA A 171 1.82 -12.62 2.01
N ILE A 172 0.81 -11.85 1.59
CA ILE A 172 -0.04 -11.10 2.53
C ILE A 172 -1.17 -11.95 3.11
N ALA A 173 -1.62 -13.00 2.42
CA ALA A 173 -2.78 -13.82 2.80
C ALA A 173 -2.77 -14.33 4.26
N PRO A 174 -1.64 -14.75 4.85
CA PRO A 174 -1.61 -15.16 6.25
C PRO A 174 -1.95 -14.04 7.24
N TYR A 175 -1.90 -12.78 6.83
CA TYR A 175 -2.04 -11.61 7.68
C TYR A 175 -3.33 -10.81 7.44
N LEU A 176 -4.08 -11.11 6.37
CA LEU A 176 -5.39 -10.51 6.10
C LEU A 176 -6.51 -11.31 6.77
N ASP A 177 -7.61 -10.62 7.09
CA ASP A 177 -8.82 -11.17 7.68
C ASP A 177 -10.05 -11.00 6.78
#